data_AF-A0A2M8FZL3-F1
#
_entry.id   AF-A0A2M8FZL3-F1
#
_cell.length_a   1.000
_cell.length_b   1.000
_cell.length_c   1.000
_cell.angle_alpha   90.00
_cell.angle_beta   90.00
_cell.angle_gamma   90.00
#
_symmetry.space_group_name_H-M   'P 1'
#
loop_
_entity.id
_entity.type
_entity.pdbx_description
1 polymer ?
#
loop_
_entity_poly.entity_id
_entity_poly.type
_entity_poly.pdbx_seq_one_letter_code
_entity_poly.pdbx_strand_id
1 'polypeptide(L)'
;MKKLFMLVAVLLVPVLAEAGVNTLTPGHYEGTIVDSINPSMKGLKLNADVKTEGSNVVATITYEGGKEVWTWTDTTLTQEEIDLATNKPVRQYGAVAATTPTGSQQRYAIRCTDKAKNVCDAGIDSRNAWEIETGANSLKYTVYGVASAVEKANPAATAIKRHEFVFSKK
;
A
#
# COMPACT_ATOMS: atom_id res chain seq x y z
N MET A 1 45.81 -24.20 -43.91
CA MET A 1 44.44 -23.63 -43.95
C MET A 1 44.19 -22.96 -42.60
N LYS A 2 44.10 -21.62 -42.57
CA LYS A 2 43.91 -20.82 -41.34
C LYS A 2 42.47 -20.98 -40.86
N LYS A 3 42.25 -21.49 -39.65
CA LYS A 3 40.94 -21.46 -38.98
C LYS A 3 40.78 -20.10 -38.29
N LEU A 4 39.85 -19.29 -38.80
CA LEU A 4 39.43 -18.02 -38.23
C LEU A 4 38.52 -18.32 -37.03
N PHE A 5 38.96 -18.02 -35.82
CA PHE A 5 38.10 -18.02 -34.64
C PHE A 5 37.29 -16.72 -34.65
N MET A 6 35.99 -16.83 -34.93
CA MET A 6 35.05 -15.72 -34.83
C MET A 6 34.68 -15.58 -33.35
N LEU A 7 35.25 -14.58 -32.69
CA LEU A 7 34.95 -14.22 -31.31
C LEU A 7 33.56 -13.57 -31.29
N VAL A 8 32.54 -14.31 -30.84
CA VAL A 8 31.23 -13.73 -30.54
C VAL A 8 31.38 -12.98 -29.21
N ALA A 9 31.61 -11.67 -29.29
CA ALA A 9 31.51 -10.79 -28.14
C ALA A 9 30.03 -10.71 -27.74
N VAL A 10 29.62 -11.59 -26.82
CA VAL A 10 28.36 -11.44 -26.11
C VAL A 10 28.51 -10.18 -25.25
N LEU A 11 27.94 -9.07 -25.72
CA LEU A 11 27.70 -7.91 -24.87
C LEU A 11 26.76 -8.36 -23.75
N LEU A 12 27.34 -8.70 -22.61
CA LEU A 12 26.65 -8.73 -21.33
C LEU A 12 26.24 -7.29 -21.04
N VAL A 13 25.02 -6.92 -21.44
CA VAL A 13 24.37 -5.72 -20.93
C VAL A 13 24.15 -5.99 -19.44
N PRO A 14 24.76 -5.22 -18.52
CA PRO A 14 24.38 -5.30 -17.14
C PRO A 14 22.92 -4.85 -17.09
N VAL A 15 22.01 -5.78 -16.82
CA VAL A 15 20.69 -5.44 -16.30
C VAL A 15 20.98 -4.78 -14.96
N LEU A 16 21.05 -3.45 -14.95
CA LEU A 16 20.89 -2.69 -13.72
C LEU A 16 19.50 -3.06 -13.22
N ALA A 17 19.45 -4.00 -12.27
CA ALA A 17 18.32 -4.10 -11.38
C ALA A 17 18.30 -2.78 -10.63
N GLU A 18 17.48 -1.84 -11.10
CA GLU A 18 17.00 -0.76 -10.24
C GLU A 18 16.46 -1.48 -9.00
N ALA A 19 17.12 -1.26 -7.87
CA ALA A 19 16.62 -1.69 -6.59
C ALA A 19 15.32 -0.92 -6.37
N GLY A 20 14.21 -1.50 -6.85
CA GLY A 20 12.89 -0.97 -6.62
C GLY A 20 12.71 -0.76 -5.12
N VAL A 21 12.05 0.32 -4.74
CA VAL A 21 11.79 0.65 -3.34
C VAL A 21 10.94 -0.45 -2.69
N ASN A 22 10.25 -1.25 -3.51
CA ASN A 22 9.47 -2.40 -3.08
C ASN A 22 10.25 -3.72 -3.25
N THR A 23 10.57 -4.36 -2.12
CA THR A 23 11.25 -5.66 -2.09
C THR A 23 10.27 -6.83 -1.90
N LEU A 24 8.97 -6.56 -1.80
CA LEU A 24 7.95 -7.55 -1.49
C LEU A 24 7.83 -8.59 -2.60
N THR A 25 8.02 -9.86 -2.24
CA THR A 25 7.91 -10.95 -3.21
C THR A 25 6.44 -11.29 -3.47
N PRO A 26 5.99 -11.45 -4.73
CA PRO A 26 4.65 -11.96 -5.04
C PRO A 26 4.34 -13.30 -4.35
N GLY A 27 3.08 -13.53 -4.03
CA GLY A 27 2.59 -14.76 -3.40
C GLY A 27 1.47 -14.51 -2.39
N HIS A 28 1.19 -15.55 -1.61
CA HIS A 28 0.16 -15.53 -0.59
C HIS A 28 0.73 -15.16 0.78
N TYR A 29 0.03 -14.27 1.49
CA TYR A 29 0.40 -13.76 2.79
C TYR A 29 -0.76 -13.92 3.76
N GLU A 30 -0.46 -14.33 4.98
CA GLU A 30 -1.42 -14.30 6.08
C GLU A 30 -1.14 -13.08 6.96
N GLY A 31 -2.19 -12.43 7.43
CA GLY A 31 -2.07 -11.18 8.19
C GLY A 31 -3.00 -11.08 9.39
N THR A 32 -2.73 -10.07 10.21
CA THR A 32 -3.56 -9.71 11.36
C THR A 32 -3.58 -8.19 11.54
N ILE A 33 -4.71 -7.66 11.97
CA ILE A 33 -4.80 -6.27 12.42
C ILE A 33 -4.28 -6.19 13.86
N VAL A 34 -3.08 -5.64 14.06
CA VAL A 34 -2.42 -5.62 15.37
C VAL A 34 -2.83 -4.42 16.23
N ASP A 35 -3.24 -3.32 15.60
CA ASP A 35 -3.82 -2.15 16.26
C ASP A 35 -5.02 -1.62 15.48
N SER A 36 -6.08 -1.23 16.19
CA SER A 36 -7.31 -0.69 15.61
C SER A 36 -8.12 0.06 16.67
N ILE A 37 -8.56 1.29 16.38
CA ILE A 37 -9.24 2.13 17.39
C ILE A 37 -10.76 2.16 17.19
N ASN A 38 -11.27 2.51 15.99
CA ASN A 38 -12.71 2.65 15.80
C ASN A 38 -13.17 2.48 14.32
N PRO A 39 -14.10 1.54 14.02
CA PRO A 39 -14.42 0.41 14.89
C PRO A 39 -13.15 -0.42 15.15
N SER A 40 -13.02 -1.01 16.33
CA SER A 40 -11.88 -1.87 16.58
C SER A 40 -12.03 -3.17 15.78
N MET A 41 -11.03 -3.43 14.95
CA MET A 41 -10.86 -4.66 14.18
C MET A 41 -9.62 -5.43 14.65
N LYS A 42 -9.08 -5.09 15.83
CA LYS A 42 -7.85 -5.69 16.36
C LYS A 42 -8.04 -7.20 16.53
N GLY A 43 -7.07 -7.97 16.05
CA GLY A 43 -7.07 -9.43 16.08
C GLY A 43 -7.73 -10.09 14.85
N LEU A 44 -8.42 -9.33 14.00
CA LEU A 44 -9.01 -9.86 12.77
C LEU A 44 -7.92 -10.46 11.87
N LYS A 45 -8.18 -11.66 11.35
CA LYS A 45 -7.30 -12.35 10.41
C LYS A 45 -7.57 -11.90 8.98
N LEU A 46 -6.51 -11.78 8.21
CA LEU A 46 -6.51 -11.32 6.83
C LEU A 46 -5.75 -12.31 5.97
N ASN A 47 -6.14 -12.43 4.71
CA ASN A 47 -5.33 -13.04 3.68
C ASN A 47 -5.02 -11.99 2.63
N ALA A 48 -3.80 -12.00 2.09
CA ALA A 48 -3.37 -11.10 1.03
C ALA A 48 -2.73 -11.89 -0.11
N ASP A 49 -3.33 -11.79 -1.29
CA ASP A 49 -2.72 -12.28 -2.53
C ASP A 49 -1.99 -11.11 -3.21
N VAL A 50 -0.66 -11.21 -3.27
CA VAL A 50 0.23 -10.15 -3.77
C VAL A 50 0.76 -10.52 -5.15
N LYS A 51 0.64 -9.59 -6.11
CA LYS A 51 1.23 -9.67 -7.44
C LYS A 51 1.90 -8.36 -7.85
N THR A 52 2.80 -8.44 -8.82
CA THR A 52 3.44 -7.29 -9.46
C THR A 52 2.91 -7.09 -10.87
N GLU A 53 2.48 -5.88 -11.20
CA GLU A 53 1.96 -5.50 -12.52
C GLU A 53 2.73 -4.29 -13.05
N GLY A 54 3.79 -4.54 -13.82
CA GLY A 54 4.75 -3.49 -14.18
C GLY A 54 5.45 -2.95 -12.93
N SER A 55 5.35 -1.64 -12.70
CA SER A 55 5.87 -1.00 -11.48
C SER A 55 4.90 -1.03 -10.30
N ASN A 56 3.68 -1.52 -10.49
CA ASN A 56 2.69 -1.60 -9.41
C ASN A 56 2.88 -2.90 -8.61
N VAL A 57 2.68 -2.81 -7.30
CA VAL A 57 2.36 -3.95 -6.46
C VAL A 57 0.88 -3.89 -6.12
N VAL A 58 0.20 -5.01 -6.30
CA VAL A 58 -1.24 -5.17 -6.06
C VAL A 58 -1.42 -6.25 -5.01
N ALA A 59 -1.99 -5.88 -3.86
CA ALA A 59 -2.39 -6.80 -2.81
C ALA A 59 -3.92 -6.86 -2.75
N THR A 60 -4.49 -8.04 -3.00
CA THR A 60 -5.92 -8.29 -2.78
C THR A 60 -6.09 -8.83 -1.37
N ILE A 61 -6.72 -8.04 -0.50
CA ILE A 61 -6.91 -8.35 0.92
C ILE A 61 -8.31 -8.90 1.12
N THR A 62 -8.43 -10.04 1.80
CA THR A 62 -9.70 -10.64 2.16
C THR A 62 -9.75 -10.88 3.67
N TYR A 63 -10.87 -10.54 4.29
CA TYR A 63 -11.15 -10.77 5.70
C TYR A 63 -12.63 -11.08 5.92
N GLU A 64 -13.00 -11.48 7.13
CA GLU A 64 -14.40 -11.73 7.47
C GLU A 64 -15.24 -10.47 7.26
N GLY A 65 -16.17 -10.53 6.30
CA GLY A 65 -17.09 -9.44 6.00
C GLY A 65 -16.54 -8.36 5.05
N GLY A 66 -15.35 -8.52 4.48
CA GLY A 66 -14.84 -7.53 3.53
C GLY A 66 -13.70 -7.99 2.63
N LYS A 67 -13.50 -7.19 1.57
CA LYS A 67 -12.43 -7.34 0.60
C LYS A 67 -11.94 -5.97 0.19
N GLU A 68 -10.63 -5.82 0.11
CA GLU A 68 -9.98 -4.61 -0.37
C GLU A 68 -8.93 -4.93 -1.43
N VAL A 69 -8.65 -3.98 -2.30
CA VAL A 69 -7.51 -4.02 -3.21
C VAL A 69 -6.61 -2.84 -2.93
N TRP A 70 -5.35 -3.11 -2.61
CA TRP A 70 -4.33 -2.10 -2.40
C TRP A 70 -3.35 -2.15 -3.55
N THR A 71 -3.22 -1.05 -4.28
CA THR A 71 -2.31 -0.92 -5.41
C THR A 71 -1.35 0.22 -5.14
N TRP A 72 -0.04 -0.05 -5.16
CA TRP A 72 0.94 1.01 -4.92
C TRP A 72 2.17 0.92 -5.81
N THR A 73 2.77 2.10 -6.01
CA THR A 73 4.09 2.33 -6.59
C THR A 73 4.90 3.13 -5.57
N ASP A 74 6.11 3.53 -5.94
CA ASP A 74 6.92 4.42 -5.11
C ASP A 74 6.23 5.78 -4.83
N THR A 75 5.33 6.24 -5.68
CA THR A 75 4.78 7.61 -5.55
C THR A 75 3.28 7.66 -5.30
N THR A 76 2.57 6.56 -5.50
CA THR A 76 1.11 6.51 -5.43
C THR A 76 0.62 5.28 -4.72
N LEU A 77 -0.45 5.42 -3.96
CA LEU A 77 -1.19 4.30 -3.38
C LEU A 77 -2.68 4.51 -3.64
N THR A 78 -3.37 3.47 -4.07
CA THR A 78 -4.82 3.41 -4.22
C THR A 78 -5.35 2.26 -3.36
N GLN A 79 -6.39 2.52 -2.58
CA GLN A 79 -7.14 1.50 -1.86
C GLN A 79 -8.58 1.49 -2.36
N GLU A 80 -9.09 0.32 -2.69
CA GLU A 80 -10.46 0.11 -3.13
C GLU A 80 -11.18 -0.84 -2.16
N GLU A 81 -12.34 -0.43 -1.67
CA GLU A 81 -13.27 -1.30 -0.95
C GLU A 81 -14.14 -2.02 -1.99
N ILE A 82 -14.18 -3.35 -1.93
CA ILE A 82 -14.87 -4.19 -2.90
C ILE A 82 -16.16 -4.74 -2.29
N ASP A 83 -17.28 -4.57 -2.98
CA ASP A 83 -18.53 -5.23 -2.63
C ASP A 83 -18.43 -6.73 -2.91
N LEU A 84 -18.69 -7.55 -1.89
CA LEU A 84 -18.54 -9.00 -1.98
C LEU A 84 -19.57 -9.67 -2.91
N ALA A 85 -20.76 -9.06 -3.08
CA ALA A 85 -21.82 -9.65 -3.90
C ALA A 85 -21.58 -9.43 -5.41
N THR A 86 -21.09 -8.25 -5.78
CA THR A 86 -20.89 -7.82 -7.17
C THR A 86 -19.43 -7.89 -7.62
N ASN A 87 -18.50 -8.01 -6.67
CA ASN A 87 -17.05 -7.93 -6.88
C ASN A 87 -16.62 -6.64 -7.61
N LYS A 88 -17.32 -5.52 -7.32
CA LYS A 88 -17.03 -4.19 -7.88
C LYS A 88 -16.54 -3.23 -6.78
N PRO A 89 -15.69 -2.25 -7.12
CA PRO A 89 -15.33 -1.18 -6.19
C PRO A 89 -16.57 -0.38 -5.78
N VAL A 90 -16.78 -0.20 -4.48
CA VAL A 90 -17.82 0.68 -3.91
C VAL A 90 -17.24 1.98 -3.37
N ARG A 91 -15.95 1.97 -3.06
CA ARG A 91 -15.22 3.16 -2.63
C ARG A 91 -13.77 3.05 -3.04
N GLN A 92 -13.20 4.18 -3.43
CA GLN A 92 -11.80 4.29 -3.82
C GLN A 92 -11.19 5.49 -3.11
N TYR A 93 -9.94 5.32 -2.69
CA TYR A 93 -9.14 6.33 -2.03
C TYR A 93 -7.79 6.41 -2.74
N GLY A 94 -7.37 7.62 -3.13
CA GLY A 94 -6.04 7.87 -3.65
C GLY A 94 -5.13 8.54 -2.62
N ALA A 95 -3.86 8.18 -2.64
CA ALA A 95 -2.80 8.78 -1.85
C ALA A 95 -1.54 8.98 -2.69
N VAL A 96 -0.72 9.98 -2.34
CA VAL A 96 0.53 10.33 -3.01
C VAL A 96 1.66 10.47 -2.00
N ALA A 97 2.85 10.01 -2.35
CA ALA A 97 4.02 10.17 -1.50
C ALA A 97 4.34 11.67 -1.34
N ALA A 98 4.57 12.12 -0.11
CA ALA A 98 4.89 13.53 0.17
C ALA A 98 6.33 13.89 -0.23
N THR A 99 7.21 12.88 -0.24
CA THR A 99 8.62 12.98 -0.62
C THR A 99 8.98 11.76 -1.47
N THR A 100 10.06 11.85 -2.25
CA THR A 100 10.65 10.68 -2.90
C THR A 100 10.93 9.61 -1.83
N PRO A 101 10.50 8.36 -2.03
CA PRO A 101 10.71 7.34 -1.02
C PRO A 101 12.18 7.01 -0.77
N THR A 102 12.49 6.59 0.44
CA THR A 102 13.82 6.09 0.80
C THR A 102 13.68 4.75 1.51
N GLY A 103 14.26 3.69 0.95
CA GLY A 103 14.25 2.36 1.54
C GLY A 103 12.88 1.70 1.50
N SER A 104 12.68 0.62 2.25
CA SER A 104 11.49 -0.23 2.08
C SER A 104 10.21 0.27 2.76
N GLN A 105 10.25 1.48 3.33
CA GLN A 105 9.13 2.16 3.97
C GLN A 105 8.71 3.38 3.16
N GLN A 106 7.42 3.52 2.93
CA GLN A 106 6.84 4.54 2.06
C GLN A 106 5.62 5.17 2.75
N ARG A 107 5.55 6.50 2.77
CA ARG A 107 4.44 7.25 3.38
C ARG A 107 3.72 8.11 2.36
N TYR A 108 2.39 7.97 2.32
CA TYR A 108 1.48 8.59 1.38
C TYR A 108 0.52 9.52 2.10
N ALA A 109 0.39 10.75 1.63
CA ALA A 109 -0.68 11.67 2.03
C ALA A 109 -1.91 11.43 1.17
N ILE A 110 -3.09 11.46 1.78
CA ILE A 110 -4.36 11.35 1.04
C ILE A 110 -4.50 12.46 0.01
N ARG A 111 -5.09 12.13 -1.14
CA ARG A 111 -5.41 13.11 -2.18
C ARG A 111 -6.58 13.97 -1.71
N CYS A 112 -6.35 15.29 -1.79
CA CYS A 112 -7.36 16.30 -1.53
C CYS A 112 -7.42 17.28 -2.69
N THR A 113 -8.62 17.56 -3.18
CA THR A 113 -8.84 18.64 -4.15
C THR A 113 -8.76 20.01 -3.46
N ASP A 114 -9.20 20.10 -2.20
CA ASP A 114 -9.02 21.29 -1.35
C ASP A 114 -8.73 20.84 0.09
N LYS A 115 -7.45 20.84 0.46
CA LYS A 115 -7.00 20.41 1.80
C LYS A 115 -7.51 21.33 2.91
N ALA A 116 -7.56 22.64 2.66
CA ALA A 116 -8.00 23.63 3.65
C ALA A 116 -9.49 23.49 4.00
N LYS A 117 -10.29 23.02 3.03
CA LYS A 117 -11.72 22.73 3.22
C LYS A 117 -12.04 21.26 3.49
N ASN A 118 -11.02 20.42 3.70
CA ASN A 118 -11.18 18.99 3.95
C ASN A 118 -11.94 18.24 2.82
N VAL A 119 -11.77 18.68 1.57
CA VAL A 119 -12.35 18.03 0.39
C VAL A 119 -11.33 17.03 -0.15
N CYS A 120 -11.44 15.80 0.32
CA CYS A 120 -10.54 14.71 -0.02
C CYS A 120 -11.30 13.48 -0.52
N ASP A 121 -10.56 12.54 -1.12
CA ASP A 121 -11.13 11.33 -1.70
C ASP A 121 -12.02 10.57 -0.70
N ALA A 122 -13.20 10.18 -1.16
CA ALA A 122 -14.25 9.55 -0.36
C ALA A 122 -14.61 10.28 0.96
N GLY A 123 -14.37 11.59 1.02
CA GLY A 123 -14.66 12.42 2.20
C GLY A 123 -13.76 12.12 3.41
N ILE A 124 -12.64 11.44 3.21
CA ILE A 124 -11.68 11.15 4.27
C ILE A 124 -11.07 12.44 4.82
N ASP A 125 -10.65 12.44 6.08
CA ASP A 125 -10.03 13.63 6.67
C ASP A 125 -8.63 13.88 6.07
N SER A 126 -8.34 15.13 5.73
CA SER A 126 -7.11 15.63 5.10
C SER A 126 -5.83 15.41 5.90
N ARG A 127 -5.95 15.08 7.19
CA ARG A 127 -4.82 14.68 8.04
C ARG A 127 -4.51 13.19 7.90
N ASN A 128 -5.31 12.41 7.14
CA ASN A 128 -5.00 11.02 6.88
C ASN A 128 -3.70 10.90 6.09
N ALA A 129 -2.91 9.91 6.51
CA ALA A 129 -1.73 9.47 5.81
C ALA A 129 -1.62 7.96 5.98
N TRP A 130 -1.03 7.30 5.00
CA TRP A 130 -0.87 5.87 4.96
C TRP A 130 0.60 5.52 4.83
N GLU A 131 1.01 4.40 5.40
CA GLU A 131 2.40 3.97 5.39
C GLU A 131 2.48 2.49 5.08
N ILE A 132 3.24 2.15 4.04
CA ILE A 132 3.56 0.78 3.67
C ILE A 132 5.03 0.53 3.99
N GLU A 133 5.31 -0.49 4.76
CA GLU A 133 6.65 -1.02 4.99
C GLU A 133 6.72 -2.44 4.45
N THR A 134 7.69 -2.69 3.59
CA THR A 134 7.90 -4.00 2.96
C THR A 134 9.23 -4.60 3.39
N GLY A 135 9.24 -5.92 3.52
CA GLY A 135 10.43 -6.74 3.41
C GLY A 135 10.17 -7.82 2.37
N ALA A 136 11.17 -8.65 2.08
CA ALA A 136 11.04 -9.69 1.05
C ALA A 136 9.81 -10.59 1.22
N ASN A 137 9.45 -10.89 2.47
CA ASN A 137 8.36 -11.80 2.86
C ASN A 137 7.45 -11.20 3.95
N SER A 138 7.44 -9.88 4.10
CA SER A 138 6.63 -9.20 5.11
C SER A 138 6.06 -7.89 4.58
N LEU A 139 4.81 -7.60 4.94
CA LEU A 139 4.14 -6.34 4.60
C LEU A 139 3.51 -5.79 5.88
N LYS A 140 3.79 -4.54 6.20
CA LYS A 140 3.09 -3.78 7.25
C LYS A 140 2.42 -2.59 6.59
N TYR A 141 1.13 -2.42 6.86
CA TYR A 141 0.36 -1.28 6.38
C TYR A 141 -0.22 -0.54 7.57
N THR A 142 0.00 0.77 7.64
CA THR A 142 -0.47 1.62 8.74
C THR A 142 -1.33 2.74 8.19
N VAL A 143 -2.54 2.85 8.72
CA VAL A 143 -3.49 3.94 8.41
C VAL A 143 -3.47 4.93 9.57
N TYR A 144 -3.08 6.18 9.30
CA TYR A 144 -3.15 7.28 10.25
C TYR A 144 -4.35 8.17 9.96
N GLY A 145 -4.99 8.71 11.00
CA GLY A 145 -6.09 9.66 10.89
C GLY A 145 -6.55 10.15 12.26
N VAL A 146 -7.63 10.91 12.33
CA VAL A 146 -8.26 11.32 13.61
C VAL A 146 -9.02 10.16 14.25
N ALA A 147 -9.13 10.11 15.58
CA ALA A 147 -9.68 8.94 16.29
C ALA A 147 -11.19 8.77 16.09
N SER A 148 -11.93 9.85 15.80
CA SER A 148 -13.38 9.83 15.71
C SER A 148 -13.94 10.92 14.78
N ALA A 149 -15.24 10.81 14.47
CA ALA A 149 -15.96 11.87 13.76
C ALA A 149 -16.02 13.18 14.56
N VAL A 150 -16.06 13.11 15.89
CA VAL A 150 -16.01 14.28 16.77
C VAL A 150 -14.65 14.99 16.64
N GLU A 151 -13.55 14.23 16.64
CA GLU A 151 -12.22 14.80 16.43
C GLU A 151 -12.01 15.33 15.01
N LYS A 152 -12.70 14.75 14.02
CA LYS A 152 -12.69 15.28 12.64
C LYS A 152 -13.12 16.74 12.59
N ALA A 153 -14.12 17.13 13.40
CA ALA A 153 -14.60 18.51 13.48
C ALA A 153 -13.65 19.46 14.24
N ASN A 154 -12.70 18.93 15.02
CA ASN A 154 -11.72 19.73 15.75
C ASN A 154 -10.48 20.00 14.88
N PRO A 155 -10.19 21.25 14.46
CA PRO A 155 -9.02 21.56 13.65
C PRO A 155 -7.68 21.32 14.38
N ALA A 156 -7.68 21.30 15.72
CA ALA A 156 -6.50 21.03 16.53
C ALA A 156 -6.26 19.53 16.79
N ALA A 157 -7.17 18.64 16.36
CA ALA A 157 -6.97 17.21 16.56
C ALA A 157 -5.77 16.71 15.74
N THR A 158 -4.95 15.89 16.39
CA THR A 158 -3.73 15.32 15.82
C THR A 158 -4.04 14.00 15.13
N ALA A 159 -3.36 13.71 14.02
CA ALA A 159 -3.45 12.40 13.40
C ALA A 159 -2.74 11.35 14.27
N ILE A 160 -3.43 10.24 14.54
CA ILE A 160 -2.92 9.09 15.28
C ILE A 160 -2.92 7.85 14.39
N LYS A 161 -2.19 6.81 14.80
CA LYS A 161 -2.31 5.48 14.19
C LYS A 161 -3.73 4.96 14.44
N ARG A 162 -4.52 4.76 13.38
CA ARG A 162 -5.88 4.23 13.47
C ARG A 162 -5.93 2.73 13.31
N HIS A 163 -5.21 2.21 12.32
CA HIS A 163 -5.16 0.78 12.00
C HIS A 163 -3.73 0.39 11.63
N GLU A 164 -3.28 -0.78 12.07
CA GLU A 164 -2.04 -1.39 11.63
C GLU A 164 -2.28 -2.85 11.27
N PHE A 165 -1.92 -3.19 10.04
CA PHE A 165 -2.04 -4.51 9.45
C PHE A 165 -0.64 -5.07 9.29
N VAL A 166 -0.40 -6.30 9.76
CA VAL A 166 0.89 -6.98 9.61
C VAL A 166 0.66 -8.30 8.90
N PHE A 167 1.44 -8.55 7.86
CA PHE A 167 1.37 -9.72 6.99
C PHE A 167 2.73 -10.41 6.92
N SER A 168 2.70 -11.74 6.82
CA SER A 168 3.87 -12.58 6.57
C SER A 168 3.57 -13.59 5.47
N LYS A 169 4.55 -13.84 4.61
CA LYS A 169 4.41 -14.79 3.51
C LYS A 169 4.25 -16.22 4.04
N LYS A 170 3.40 -17.00 3.40
CA LYS A 170 3.19 -18.42 3.69
C LYS A 170 4.14 -19.32 2.91
#